data_AF-A0A7W8GEJ3-F1
#
_entry.id   AF-A0A7W8GEJ3-F1
#
_cell.length_a   1.000
_cell.length_b   1.000
_cell.length_c   1.000
_cell.angle_alpha   90.00
_cell.angle_beta   90.00
_cell.angle_gamma   90.00
#
_symmetry.space_group_name_H-M   'P 1'
#
loop_
_entity.id
_entity.type
_entity.pdbx_description
1 polymer ?
#
loop_
_entity_poly.entity_id
_entity_poly.type
_entity_poly.pdbx_seq_one_letter_code
_entity_poly.pdbx_strand_id
1 'polypeptide(L)' 'MPILRDATTYTLALSDFTNSGGDEYTMFADGHGTTRELDAQVVLEYIQQLGTVTPVVGQRIRAVTGN' A
#
# COMPACT_ATOMS: atom_id res chain seq x y z
N MET A 1 14.39 -4.13 -10.80
CA MET A 1 13.70 -4.66 -11.99
C MET A 1 12.55 -3.72 -12.32
N PRO A 2 12.25 -3.45 -13.59
CA PRO A 2 11.10 -2.61 -13.95
C PRO A 2 9.78 -3.35 -13.70
N ILE A 3 8.70 -2.60 -13.48
CA ILE A 3 7.34 -3.12 -13.59
C ILE A 3 7.10 -3.45 -15.07
N LEU A 4 6.69 -4.67 -15.36
CA LEU A 4 6.47 -5.10 -16.74
C LEU A 4 5.11 -4.58 -17.24
N ARG A 5 5.09 -4.05 -18.47
CA ARG A 5 3.86 -3.60 -19.15
C ARG A 5 3.31 -4.71 -20.03
N ASP A 6 3.05 -5.86 -19.43
CA ASP A 6 2.50 -7.05 -20.07
C ASP A 6 1.34 -7.61 -19.22
N ALA A 7 0.98 -8.88 -19.41
CA ALA A 7 -0.09 -9.53 -18.66
C ALA A 7 0.33 -10.03 -17.26
N THR A 8 1.51 -9.65 -16.77
CA THR A 8 1.98 -10.05 -15.43
C THR A 8 1.01 -9.54 -14.36
N THR A 9 0.58 -10.45 -13.49
CA THR A 9 -0.27 -10.12 -12.33
C THR A 9 0.60 -9.88 -11.10
N TYR A 10 0.27 -8.82 -10.35
CA TYR A 10 0.94 -8.45 -9.10
C TYR A 10 -0.06 -8.50 -7.94
N THR A 11 0.45 -8.84 -6.75
CA THR A 11 -0.31 -8.71 -5.50
C THR A 11 0.07 -7.40 -4.82
N LEU A 12 -0.92 -6.65 -4.37
CA LEU A 12 -0.76 -5.37 -3.70
C LEU A 12 -1.56 -5.36 -2.38
N ALA A 13 -1.02 -4.72 -1.35
CA ALA A 13 -1.74 -4.42 -0.11
C ALA A 13 -2.15 -2.95 -0.12
N LEU A 14 -3.43 -2.68 0.17
CA LEU A 14 -4.05 -1.35 0.17
C LEU A 14 -4.91 -1.18 1.43
N SER A 15 -5.20 0.07 1.80
CA SER A 15 -6.33 0.35 2.70
C SER A 15 -7.65 0.10 1.97
N ASP A 16 -8.71 -0.16 2.72
CA ASP A 16 -10.06 -0.29 2.18
C ASP A 16 -10.52 0.98 1.43
N PHE A 17 -10.16 2.15 1.96
CA PHE A 17 -10.44 3.45 1.35
C PHE A 17 -9.89 3.55 -0.08
N THR A 18 -8.59 3.28 -0.28
CA THR A 18 -7.98 3.34 -1.62
C THR A 18 -8.44 2.19 -2.53
N ASN A 19 -8.67 1.00 -1.97
CA ASN A 19 -9.27 -0.12 -2.70
C ASN A 19 -10.68 0.22 -3.23
N SER A 20 -11.42 1.07 -2.52
CA SER A 20 -12.74 1.56 -2.96
C SER A 20 -12.69 2.76 -3.93
N GLY A 21 -11.49 3.20 -4.33
CA GLY A 21 -11.29 4.35 -5.20
C GLY A 21 -11.19 5.70 -4.50
N GLY A 22 -10.97 5.72 -3.18
CA GLY A 22 -10.69 6.94 -2.43
C GLY A 22 -9.48 7.70 -2.96
N ASP A 23 -9.41 9.01 -2.73
CA ASP A 23 -8.36 9.91 -3.25
C ASP A 23 -8.12 9.79 -4.77
N GLU A 24 -9.20 9.59 -5.53
CA GLU A 24 -9.18 9.45 -7.00
C GLU A 24 -8.47 8.21 -7.54
N TYR A 25 -8.11 7.24 -6.68
CA TYR A 25 -7.54 5.96 -7.08
C TYR A 25 -8.56 5.00 -7.70
N THR A 26 -9.37 5.51 -8.64
CA THR A 26 -10.45 4.80 -9.34
C THR A 26 -10.00 3.54 -10.07
N MET A 27 -8.71 3.43 -10.41
CA MET A 27 -8.15 2.23 -11.02
C MET A 27 -8.18 0.99 -10.10
N PHE A 28 -8.33 1.16 -8.78
CA PHE A 28 -8.44 0.05 -7.83
C PHE A 28 -9.89 -0.36 -7.54
N ALA A 29 -10.88 0.44 -7.92
CA ALA A 29 -12.29 0.09 -7.83
C ALA A 29 -12.74 -0.83 -8.99
N ASP A 30 -11.92 -1.85 -9.30
CA ASP A 30 -12.06 -2.74 -10.45
C ASP A 30 -12.71 -4.10 -10.11
N GLY A 31 -13.00 -4.33 -8.82
CA GLY A 31 -13.63 -5.55 -8.30
C GLY A 31 -12.65 -6.70 -8.02
N HIS A 32 -11.33 -6.50 -8.21
CA HIS A 32 -10.32 -7.53 -7.92
C HIS A 32 -9.84 -7.52 -6.46
N GLY A 33 -9.98 -6.39 -5.75
CA GLY A 33 -9.55 -6.26 -4.36
C GLY A 33 -10.50 -6.88 -3.33
N THR A 34 -9.98 -7.24 -2.16
CA THR A 34 -10.76 -7.76 -1.03
C THR A 34 -10.31 -7.08 0.27
N THR A 35 -11.25 -6.49 1.02
CA THR A 35 -11.02 -5.97 2.37
C THR A 35 -11.19 -7.09 3.40
N ARG A 36 -10.29 -7.17 4.39
CA ARG A 36 -10.23 -8.28 5.35
C ARG A 36 -10.03 -7.81 6.79
N GLU A 37 -8.88 -7.22 7.10
CA GLU A 37 -8.52 -6.79 8.45
C GLU A 37 -8.53 -5.25 8.60
N LEU A 38 -8.71 -4.77 9.84
CA LEU A 38 -8.51 -3.36 10.17
C LEU A 38 -7.01 -3.03 10.11
N ASP A 39 -6.68 -1.90 9.48
CA ASP A 39 -5.29 -1.41 9.36
C ASP A 39 -4.58 -1.30 10.71
N ALA A 40 -5.27 -0.78 11.73
CA ALA A 40 -4.74 -0.66 13.09
C ALA A 40 -4.40 -2.02 13.73
N GLN A 41 -5.22 -3.04 13.46
CA GLN A 41 -4.97 -4.40 13.97
C GLN A 41 -3.73 -5.00 13.31
N VAL A 42 -3.61 -4.86 11.98
CA VAL A 42 -2.44 -5.35 11.23
C VAL A 42 -1.15 -4.69 11.71
N VAL A 43 -1.17 -3.37 11.96
CA VAL A 43 0.00 -2.65 12.48
C VAL A 43 0.35 -3.09 13.90
N LEU A 44 -0.64 -3.27 14.78
CA LEU A 44 -0.43 -3.74 16.15
C LEU A 44 0.26 -5.12 16.17
N GLU A 45 -0.30 -6.08 15.42
CA GLU A 45 0.25 -7.44 15.33
C GLU A 45 1.67 -7.44 14.78
N TYR A 46 1.95 -6.61 13.76
CA TYR A 46 3.30 -6.47 13.22
C TYR A 46 4.30 -5.95 14.26
N ILE A 47 3.94 -4.93 15.03
CA ILE A 47 4.80 -4.39 16.10
C ILE A 47 5.06 -5.45 17.18
N GLN A 48 4.03 -6.20 17.58
CA GLN A 48 4.15 -7.28 18.56
C GLN A 48 5.11 -8.39 18.07
N GLN A 49 5.03 -8.76 16.79
CA GLN A 49 5.92 -9.75 16.17
C GLN A 49 7.38 -9.26 16.10
N LEU A 50 7.58 -7.97 15.83
CA LEU A 50 8.92 -7.38 15.75
C LEU A 50 9.59 -7.24 17.13
N GLY A 51 8.80 -7.06 18.19
CA GLY A 51 9.27 -6.87 19.57
C GLY A 51 9.86 -5.48 19.80
N THR A 52 11.04 -5.20 19.22
CA THR A 52 11.69 -3.88 19.30
C THR A 52 11.61 -3.15 17.97
N VAL A 53 10.97 -1.98 17.96
CA VAL A 53 10.91 -1.11 16.78
C VAL A 53 12.15 -0.19 16.76
N THR A 54 13.00 -0.34 15.75
CA THR A 54 14.10 0.60 15.48
C THR A 54 13.77 1.40 14.22
N PRO A 55 13.18 2.60 14.34
CA PRO A 55 12.77 3.37 13.18
C PRO A 55 13.99 3.87 12.40
N VAL A 56 13.95 3.70 11.08
CA VAL A 56 14.94 4.26 10.15
C VAL A 56 14.24 5.18 9.15
N VAL A 57 14.84 6.33 8.85
CA VAL A 57 14.33 7.18 7.77
C VAL A 57 14.89 6.66 6.45
N GLY A 58 14.05 5.93 5.70
CA GLY A 58 14.36 5.42 4.36
C GLY A 58 13.92 6.37 3.25
N GLN A 59 14.26 5.99 2.00
CA GLN A 59 14.00 6.64 0.71
C GLN A 59 12.62 7.32 0.58
N ARG A 60 12.46 8.54 1.09
CA ARG A 60 11.23 9.32 0.91
C ARG A 60 11.16 9.83 -0.52
N ILE A 61 10.04 9.56 -1.18
CA ILE A 61 9.69 10.23 -2.42
C ILE A 61 9.59 11.72 -2.10
N ARG A 62 10.38 12.53 -2.79
CA ARG A 62 10.27 13.98 -2.72
C ARG A 62 9.25 14.43 -3.74
N ALA A 63 8.39 15.37 -3.38
CA ALA A 63 7.54 16.04 -4.35
C ALA A 63 8.41 16.61 -5.46
N VAL A 64 8.10 16.26 -6.71
CA VAL A 64 8.69 16.89 -7.88
C VAL A 64 7.81 18.09 -8.20
N THR A 65 8.23 19.29 -7.83
CA THR A 65 7.63 20.52 -8.37
C THR A 65 8.00 20.60 -9.84
N GLY A 66 7.00 20.59 -10.72
CA GLY A 66 7.19 20.86 -12.14
C GLY A 66 7.70 22.29 -12.35
N ASN A 67 8.57 22.46 -13.35
CA ASN A 67 9.05 23.77 -13.83
C ASN A 67 7.91 24.62 -14.40
#